data_AF-A0A176J4C0-F1
#
_entry.id   AF-A0A176J4C0-F1
#
_cell.length_a   1.000
_cell.length_b   1.000
_cell.length_c   1.000
_cell.angle_alpha   90.00
_cell.angle_beta   90.00
_cell.angle_gamma   90.00
#
_symmetry.space_group_name_H-M   'P 1'
#
loop_
_entity.id
_entity.type
_entity.pdbx_description
1 polymer ?
#
loop_
_entity_poly.entity_id
_entity_poly.type
_entity_poly.pdbx_seq_one_letter_code
_entity_poly.pdbx_strand_id
1 'polypeptide(L)' 'MPELFLLFLIAYAVCFILFSLLFSLLYVFLGKKNPLGQAAEDVVDLLILTPAGWMISILYFLYLVAAFPFWWFSRRK' A
#
# COMPACT_ATOMS: atom_id res chain seq x y z
N MET A 1 -23.42 -6.91 -9.52
CA MET A 1 -22.80 -7.06 -8.18
C MET A 1 -22.04 -5.77 -7.83
N PRO A 2 -22.76 -4.67 -7.55
CA PRO A 2 -22.17 -3.36 -7.24
C PRO A 2 -21.37 -3.36 -5.93
N GLU A 3 -21.68 -4.25 -4.98
CA GLU A 3 -21.01 -4.32 -3.68
C GLU A 3 -19.54 -4.76 -3.81
N LEU A 4 -19.26 -5.70 -4.71
CA LEU A 4 -17.90 -6.14 -5.00
C LEU A 4 -17.05 -5.02 -5.60
N PHE A 5 -17.62 -4.23 -6.52
CA PHE A 5 -16.93 -3.09 -7.12
C PHE A 5 -16.55 -2.03 -6.08
N LEU A 6 -17.46 -1.79 -5.13
CA LEU A 6 -17.25 -0.83 -4.04
C LEU A 6 -16.16 -1.31 -3.07
N LEU A 7 -16.13 -2.60 -2.75
CA LEU A 7 -15.06 -3.20 -1.95
C LEU A 7 -13.69 -3.10 -2.64
N PHE A 8 -13.63 -3.36 -3.96
CA PHE A 8 -12.39 -3.19 -4.73
C PHE A 8 -11.91 -1.73 -4.75
N LEU A 9 -12.83 -0.78 -4.88
CA LEU A 9 -12.50 0.64 -4.93
C LEU A 9 -11.99 1.16 -3.57
N ILE A 10 -12.58 0.69 -2.46
CA ILE A 10 -12.07 0.97 -1.11
C ILE A 10 -10.68 0.36 -0.93
N ALA A 11 -10.50 -0.92 -1.29
CA ALA A 11 -9.21 -1.59 -1.20
C ALA A 11 -8.13 -0.86 -2.02
N TYR A 12 -8.50 -0.35 -3.20
CA TYR A 12 -7.64 0.45 -4.06
C TYR A 12 -7.22 1.76 -3.39
N ALA A 13 -8.17 2.52 -2.86
CA ALA A 13 -7.89 3.77 -2.16
C ALA A 13 -6.98 3.58 -0.94
N VAL A 14 -7.22 2.51 -0.17
CA VAL A 14 -6.40 2.16 1.01
C VAL A 14 -4.98 1.78 0.59
N CYS A 15 -4.82 0.95 -0.46
CA CYS A 15 -3.51 0.58 -0.97
C CYS A 15 -2.75 1.81 -1.49
N PHE A 16 -3.42 2.68 -2.26
CA PHE A 16 -2.83 3.92 -2.76
C PHE A 16 -2.26 4.78 -1.63
N ILE A 17 -3.03 4.99 -0.56
CA ILE A 17 -2.60 5.80 0.59
C ILE A 17 -1.40 5.15 1.30
N LEU A 18 -1.44 3.83 1.52
CA LEU A 18 -0.37 3.10 2.20
C LEU A 18 0.94 3.12 1.42
N PHE A 19 0.90 2.86 0.10
CA PHE A 19 2.09 2.90 -0.73
C PHE A 19 2.64 4.31 -0.90
N SER A 20 1.77 5.31 -1.03
CA SER A 20 2.19 6.72 -1.10
C SER A 20 2.91 7.15 0.19
N LEU A 21 2.39 6.75 1.36
CA LEU A 21 3.07 6.97 2.64
C LEU A 21 4.41 6.22 2.75
N LEU A 22 4.46 4.96 2.31
CA LEU A 22 5.66 4.14 2.36
C LEU A 22 6.78 4.70 1.46
N PHE A 23 6.46 5.05 0.22
CA PHE A 23 7.40 5.66 -0.72
C PHE A 23 7.81 7.06 -0.28
N SER A 24 6.89 7.83 0.30
CA SER A 24 7.21 9.15 0.86
C SER A 24 8.23 9.03 1.99
N LEU A 25 8.03 8.11 2.93
CA LEU A 25 9.01 7.79 3.98
C LEU A 25 10.36 7.38 3.39
N LEU A 26 10.34 6.47 2.42
CA LEU A 26 11.55 5.99 1.75
C LEU A 26 12.32 7.15 1.06
N TYR A 27 11.61 8.06 0.39
CA TYR A 27 12.21 9.22 -0.26
C TYR A 27 12.68 10.31 0.70
N VAL A 28 12.03 10.46 1.86
CA VAL A 28 12.56 11.28 2.96
C VAL A 28 13.87 10.69 3.48
N PHE A 29 13.94 9.37 3.68
CA PHE A 29 15.19 8.69 4.09
C PHE A 29 16.30 8.80 3.04
N LEU A 30 15.95 8.83 1.75
CA LEU A 30 16.87 9.03 0.63
C LEU A 30 17.26 10.50 0.39
N GLY A 31 16.73 11.45 1.18
CA GLY A 31 17.08 12.87 1.08
C GLY A 31 16.61 13.56 -0.22
N LYS A 32 15.55 13.05 -0.86
CA LYS A 32 15.03 13.63 -2.09
C LYS A 32 14.35 14.99 -1.84
N LYS A 33 14.51 15.92 -2.79
CA LYS A 33 13.97 17.31 -2.70
C LYS A 33 12.43 17.40 -2.68
N ASN A 34 11.71 16.44 -3.27
CA ASN A 34 10.24 16.41 -3.32
C ASN A 34 9.71 14.97 -3.08
N PRO A 35 9.72 14.49 -1.83
CA PRO A 35 9.45 13.08 -1.52
C PRO A 35 7.99 12.68 -1.72
N LEU A 36 7.04 13.58 -1.41
CA LEU A 36 5.60 13.29 -1.55
C LEU A 36 5.14 13.29 -3.01
N GLY A 37 5.61 14.24 -3.82
CA GLY A 37 5.24 14.34 -5.22
C GLY A 37 5.73 13.15 -6.03
N GLN A 38 7.03 12.81 -5.90
CA GLN A 38 7.60 11.64 -6.57
C GLN A 38 7.03 10.33 -6.05
N ALA A 39 6.74 10.20 -4.75
CA ALA A 39 6.07 9.02 -4.21
C ALA A 39 4.69 8.81 -4.83
N ALA A 40 3.90 9.87 -4.97
CA ALA A 40 2.58 9.76 -5.57
C ALA A 40 2.67 9.40 -7.06
N GLU A 41 3.59 10.02 -7.80
CA GLU A 41 3.82 9.74 -9.22
C GLU A 41 4.27 8.30 -9.45
N ASP A 42 5.25 7.82 -8.69
CA ASP A 42 5.72 6.43 -8.77
C ASP A 42 4.66 5.42 -8.33
N VAL A 43 3.83 5.74 -7.34
CA VAL A 43 2.75 4.86 -6.89
C VAL A 43 1.63 4.79 -7.93
N VAL A 44 1.29 5.91 -8.57
CA VAL A 44 0.35 5.94 -9.71
C VAL A 44 0.92 5.13 -10.88
N ASP A 45 2.19 5.33 -11.23
CA ASP A 45 2.84 4.57 -12.30
C ASP A 45 2.88 3.07 -11.98
N LEU A 46 3.22 2.68 -10.76
CA LEU A 46 3.20 1.28 -10.34
C LEU A 46 1.78 0.68 -10.44
N LEU A 47 0.75 1.46 -10.04
CA LEU A 47 -0.65 1.02 -10.07
C LEU A 47 -1.26 0.94 -11.47
N ILE A 48 -0.84 1.82 -12.39
CA ILE A 48 -1.35 1.89 -13.76
C ILE A 48 -0.57 0.97 -14.69
N LEU A 49 0.77 0.96 -14.62
CA LEU A 49 1.63 0.23 -15.55
C LEU A 49 1.85 -1.22 -15.16
N THR A 50 1.77 -1.59 -13.88
CA THR A 50 2.03 -2.97 -13.45
C THR A 50 0.81 -3.66 -12.84
N PRO A 51 0.06 -4.47 -13.61
CA PRO A 51 -0.95 -5.36 -13.02
C PRO A 51 -0.34 -6.36 -12.03
N ALA A 52 0.98 -6.63 -12.12
CA ALA A 52 1.72 -7.37 -11.10
C ALA A 52 1.85 -6.60 -9.77
N GLY A 53 1.92 -5.26 -9.82
CA GLY A 53 1.93 -4.39 -8.64
C GLY A 53 0.65 -4.49 -7.82
N TRP A 54 -0.50 -4.71 -8.48
CA TRP A 54 -1.76 -5.04 -7.82
C TRP A 54 -1.68 -6.36 -7.03
N MET A 55 -1.14 -7.41 -7.64
CA MET A 55 -0.99 -8.71 -6.99
C MET A 55 -0.07 -8.63 -5.77
N ILE A 56 1.07 -7.94 -5.90
CA ILE A 56 2.03 -7.75 -4.81
C ILE A 56 1.43 -6.90 -3.69
N SER A 57 0.67 -5.86 -4.04
CA SER A 57 -0.03 -4.99 -3.07
C SER A 57 -1.09 -5.75 -2.28
N ILE A 58 -1.90 -6.56 -2.96
CA ILE A 58 -2.92 -7.40 -2.34
C ILE A 58 -2.28 -8.46 -1.44
N LEU A 59 -1.21 -9.11 -1.92
CA LEU A 59 -0.45 -10.09 -1.12
C LEU A 59 0.17 -9.45 0.11
N TYR A 60 0.75 -8.26 -0.02
CA TYR A 60 1.34 -7.52 1.08
C TYR A 60 0.29 -7.09 2.11
N PHE A 61 -0.88 -6.64 1.65
CA PHE A 61 -1.99 -6.27 2.54
C PHE A 61 -2.57 -7.50 3.26
N LEU A 62 -2.77 -8.62 2.55
CA LEU A 62 -3.17 -9.90 3.15
C LEU A 62 -2.17 -10.37 4.20
N TYR A 63 -0.87 -10.25 3.91
CA TYR A 63 0.18 -10.58 4.86
C TYR A 63 0.12 -9.67 6.10
N LEU A 64 -0.04 -8.36 5.94
CA LEU A 64 -0.17 -7.42 7.06
C LEU A 64 -1.41 -7.74 7.91
N VAL A 65 -2.57 -7.97 7.29
CA VAL A 65 -3.82 -8.31 7.99
C VAL A 65 -3.72 -9.64 8.72
N ALA A 66 -3.02 -10.63 8.17
CA ALA A 66 -2.80 -11.93 8.82
C ALA A 66 -1.70 -11.88 9.91
N ALA A 67 -0.65 -11.09 9.71
CA ALA A 67 0.47 -10.96 10.63
C ALA A 67 0.13 -10.05 11.83
N PHE A 68 -0.72 -9.04 11.65
CA PHE A 68 -1.13 -8.12 12.72
C PHE A 68 -1.78 -8.83 13.94
N PRO A 69 -2.77 -9.74 13.78
CA PRO A 69 -3.32 -10.48 14.91
C PRO A 69 -2.28 -11.41 15.54
N PHE A 70 -1.39 -12.00 14.75
CA PHE A 70 -0.31 -12.87 15.26
C PHE A 70 0.70 -12.09 16.12
N TRP A 71 1.09 -10.91 15.66
CA TRP A 71 1.99 -10.01 16.37
C TRP A 71 1.35 -9.41 17.62
N TRP A 72 0.06 -9.03 17.55
CA TRP A 72 -0.72 -8.57 18.69
C TRP A 72 -0.83 -9.65 19.78
N PHE A 73 -1.07 -10.90 19.39
CA PHE A 73 -1.15 -12.02 20.32
C PHE A 73 0.21 -12.33 20.96
N SER A 74 1.30 -12.20 20.20
CA SER A 74 2.66 -12.41 20.71
C SER A 74 3.13 -11.35 21.70
N ARG A 75 2.60 -10.12 21.64
CA ARG A 75 2.94 -9.05 22.60
C ARG A 75 2.13 -9.09 23.91
N ARG A 76 1.08 -9.91 23.99
CA ARG A 76 0.26 -10.08 25.21
C ARG A 76 0.70 -11.25 26.10
N LYS A 77 1.76 -11.98 25.73
CA LYS A 77 2.47 -12.93 26.60
C LYS A 77 3.70 -12.25 27.19
#